data_AF-A0A952S1T7-F1
#
_entry.id   AF-A0A952S1T7-F1
#
_cell.length_a   1.000
_cell.length_b   1.000
_cell.length_c   1.000
_cell.angle_alpha   90.00
_cell.angle_beta   90.00
_cell.angle_gamma   90.00
#
_symmetry.space_group_name_H-M   'P 1'
#
loop_
_entity.id
_entity.type
_entity.pdbx_description
1 polymer ?
#
loop_
_entity_poly.entity_id
_entity_poly.type
_entity_poly.pdbx_seq_one_letter_code
_entity_poly.pdbx_strand_id
1 'polypeptide(L)'
;MSNDFDTEDFDLGAEFDDDFADFEDFEPEDDDLLVRTVVMSKEDMIALLCIKSASAGAAICRVDPREAMPSVQLYDDPEAAHHWFSKSLRTSRLNGWRLIYDGLPLQG
;
A
#
# COMPACT_ATOMS: atom_id res chain seq x y z
N MET A 1 15.72 -33.59 -16.03
CA MET A 1 14.70 -33.68 -14.96
C MET A 1 13.90 -32.40 -15.07
N SER A 2 12.69 -32.50 -15.61
CA SER A 2 11.75 -31.39 -15.70
C SER A 2 11.02 -31.35 -14.36
N ASN A 3 11.07 -30.23 -13.64
CA ASN A 3 10.23 -30.04 -12.48
C ASN A 3 8.87 -29.53 -12.97
N ASP A 4 7.88 -30.42 -12.98
CA ASP A 4 6.47 -30.05 -12.96
C ASP A 4 6.17 -29.35 -11.63
N PHE A 5 5.61 -28.14 -11.71
CA PHE A 5 5.06 -27.44 -10.57
C PHE A 5 3.56 -27.75 -10.56
N ASP A 6 3.15 -28.64 -9.65
CA ASP A 6 1.75 -29.02 -9.43
C ASP A 6 0.90 -27.78 -9.15
N THR A 7 -0.03 -27.51 -10.07
CA THR A 7 -1.07 -26.50 -9.89
C THR A 7 -2.29 -27.20 -9.31
N GLU A 8 -2.23 -27.51 -8.01
CA GLU A 8 -3.42 -27.94 -7.27
C GLU A 8 -4.27 -26.71 -6.93
N ASP A 9 -5.27 -26.47 -7.78
CA ASP A 9 -6.65 -26.18 -7.42
C ASP A 9 -6.87 -25.38 -6.12
N PHE A 10 -6.51 -24.09 -6.15
CA PHE A 10 -7.05 -23.12 -5.19
C PHE A 10 -8.42 -22.69 -5.70
N ASP A 11 -9.47 -23.31 -5.16
CA ASP A 11 -10.86 -22.92 -5.36
C ASP A 11 -11.08 -21.49 -4.84
N LEU A 12 -10.91 -20.50 -5.73
CA LEU A 12 -11.19 -19.09 -5.51
C LEU A 12 -12.66 -18.75 -5.84
N GLY A 13 -13.57 -19.71 -5.64
CA GLY A 13 -15.00 -19.52 -5.78
C GLY A 13 -15.65 -19.17 -4.43
N ALA A 14 -16.06 -17.91 -4.28
CA ALA A 14 -17.12 -17.45 -3.36
C ALA A 14 -16.77 -16.86 -1.97
N GLU A 15 -15.59 -16.29 -1.73
CA GLU A 15 -15.33 -15.42 -0.55
C GLU A 15 -14.61 -14.10 -0.89
N PHE A 16 -14.92 -13.48 -2.04
CA PHE A 16 -14.29 -12.22 -2.49
C PHE A 16 -15.19 -10.97 -2.45
N ASP A 17 -16.34 -11.00 -1.78
CA ASP A 17 -17.40 -10.02 -2.07
C ASP A 17 -17.92 -9.16 -0.90
N ASP A 18 -17.34 -9.22 0.32
CA ASP A 18 -17.91 -8.45 1.46
C ASP A 18 -16.96 -7.37 2.04
N ASP A 19 -15.67 -7.35 1.70
CA ASP A 19 -14.71 -6.35 2.21
C ASP A 19 -14.38 -5.23 1.20
N PHE A 20 -15.02 -5.23 0.02
CA PHE A 20 -14.86 -4.18 -1.00
C PHE A 20 -15.81 -2.99 -0.81
N ALA A 21 -16.82 -3.11 0.05
CA ALA A 21 -17.89 -2.11 0.20
C ALA A 21 -17.49 -0.83 0.97
N ASP A 22 -16.35 -0.84 1.69
CA ASP A 22 -15.88 0.28 2.52
C ASP A 22 -14.75 1.11 1.87
N PHE A 23 -14.41 0.84 0.61
CA PHE A 23 -13.56 1.73 -0.19
C PHE A 23 -14.45 2.82 -0.79
N GLU A 24 -14.78 3.84 0.00
CA GLU A 24 -15.30 5.09 -0.56
C GLU A 24 -14.27 5.65 -1.57
N ASP A 25 -14.66 5.60 -2.85
CA ASP A 25 -14.20 6.36 -4.01
C ASP A 25 -13.15 7.43 -3.73
N PHE A 26 -11.88 7.03 -3.72
CA PHE A 26 -10.83 7.94 -4.14
C PHE A 26 -10.62 7.72 -5.64
N GLU A 27 -11.43 8.39 -6.46
CA GLU A 27 -11.15 8.56 -7.89
C GLU A 27 -10.20 9.77 -8.05
N PRO A 28 -8.89 9.57 -8.24
CA PRO A 28 -8.01 10.68 -8.57
C PRO A 28 -8.41 11.23 -9.95
N GLU A 29 -8.90 12.47 -10.01
CA GLU A 29 -9.22 13.19 -11.26
C GLU A 29 -7.99 13.52 -12.14
N ASP A 30 -6.84 12.87 -11.93
CA ASP A 30 -5.64 12.99 -12.77
C ASP A 30 -4.95 11.61 -12.84
N ASP A 31 -5.24 10.84 -13.90
CA ASP A 31 -4.75 9.46 -14.15
C ASP A 31 -3.21 9.32 -14.14
N ASP A 32 -2.46 10.41 -14.18
CA ASP A 32 -1.01 10.39 -14.32
C ASP A 32 -0.23 10.55 -13.01
N LEU A 33 -0.82 11.06 -11.91
CA LEU A 33 -0.06 11.40 -10.70
C LEU A 33 -0.80 11.07 -9.39
N LEU A 34 -0.47 9.93 -8.76
CA LEU A 34 -0.93 9.63 -7.41
C LEU A 34 0.09 10.13 -6.39
N VAL A 35 -0.35 10.98 -5.46
CA VAL A 35 0.44 11.35 -4.28
C VAL A 35 -0.39 11.14 -3.03
N ARG A 36 0.04 10.21 -2.17
CA ARG A 36 -0.71 9.83 -0.98
C ARG A 36 0.23 9.61 0.20
N THR A 37 -0.19 10.09 1.35
CA THR A 37 0.53 10.03 2.62
C THR A 37 -0.38 9.44 3.68
N VAL A 38 0.14 8.44 4.38
CA VAL A 38 -0.53 7.76 5.46
C VAL A 38 0.33 7.88 6.71
N VAL A 39 -0.28 8.35 7.79
CA VAL A 39 0.31 8.34 9.13
C VAL A 39 -0.40 7.30 9.96
N MET A 40 0.37 6.40 10.56
CA MET A 40 -0.12 5.32 11.41
C MET A 40 0.47 5.43 12.80
N SER A 41 -0.29 4.99 13.80
CA SER A 41 0.17 4.88 15.18
C SER A 41 -0.06 3.47 15.73
N LYS A 42 0.85 3.00 16.56
CA LYS A 42 0.68 1.79 17.37
C LYS A 42 1.38 2.00 18.70
N GLU A 43 0.65 1.91 19.81
CA GLU A 43 1.18 2.24 21.14
C GLU A 43 1.80 3.66 21.12
N ASP A 44 3.05 3.81 21.57
CA ASP A 44 3.78 5.08 21.59
C ASP A 44 4.59 5.32 20.29
N MET A 45 4.34 4.55 19.24
CA MET A 45 5.04 4.63 17.95
C MET A 45 4.22 5.31 16.87
N ILE A 46 4.89 6.08 16.01
CA ILE A 46 4.33 6.70 14.81
C ILE A 46 5.12 6.23 13.59
N ALA A 47 4.41 5.75 12.57
CA ALA A 47 4.97 5.35 11.29
C ALA A 47 4.37 6.17 10.14
N LEU A 48 5.16 6.33 9.08
CA LEU A 48 4.77 6.98 7.84
C LEU A 48 4.83 5.97 6.70
N LEU A 49 3.82 5.98 5.84
CA LEU A 49 3.83 5.29 4.56
C LEU A 49 3.33 6.26 3.50
N CYS A 50 4.11 6.51 2.47
CA CYS A 50 3.70 7.38 1.37
C CYS A 50 4.04 6.77 0.02
N ILE A 51 3.26 7.16 -0.99
CA ILE A 51 3.47 6.84 -2.39
C ILE A 51 3.44 8.12 -3.22
N LYS A 52 4.34 8.17 -4.19
CA LYS A 52 4.29 9.10 -5.31
C LYS A 52 4.45 8.32 -6.59
N SER A 53 3.46 8.35 -7.47
CA SER A 53 3.53 7.77 -8.81
C SER A 53 3.43 8.84 -9.88
N ALA A 54 4.01 8.56 -11.03
CA ALA A 54 3.88 9.27 -12.28
C ALA A 54 3.67 8.23 -13.41
N SER A 55 3.32 8.64 -14.62
CA SER A 55 3.20 7.73 -15.77
C SER A 55 4.48 6.93 -16.10
N ALA A 56 5.64 7.43 -15.70
CA ALA A 56 6.95 6.79 -15.95
C ALA A 56 7.46 5.90 -14.80
N GLY A 57 6.75 5.83 -13.67
CA GLY A 57 7.16 5.02 -12.52
C GLY A 57 6.68 5.58 -11.18
N ALA A 58 7.07 4.93 -10.09
CA ALA A 58 6.60 5.26 -8.76
C ALA A 58 7.64 5.02 -7.67
N ALA A 59 7.40 5.62 -6.51
CA ALA A 59 8.20 5.41 -5.31
C ALA A 59 7.28 5.25 -4.10
N ILE A 60 7.54 4.21 -3.31
CA ILE A 60 6.97 4.04 -1.98
C ILE A 60 8.05 4.39 -0.96
N CYS A 61 7.74 5.26 -0.01
CA CYS A 61 8.63 5.59 1.10
C CYS A 61 7.95 5.20 2.42
N ARG A 62 8.71 4.54 3.29
CA ARG A 62 8.28 4.14 4.62
C ARG A 62 9.25 4.66 5.68
N VAL A 63 8.68 5.16 6.77
CA VAL A 63 9.40 5.47 8.00
C VAL A 63 8.79 4.61 9.09
N ASP A 64 9.50 3.57 9.50
CA ASP A 64 9.13 2.70 10.60
C ASP A 64 10.00 3.06 11.81
N PRO A 65 9.43 3.43 12.97
CA PRO A 65 10.21 3.83 14.14
C PRO A 65 11.05 2.68 14.73
N ARG A 66 10.82 1.44 14.29
CA ARG A 66 11.62 0.27 14.67
C ARG A 66 12.88 0.11 13.82
N GLU A 67 12.94 0.80 12.67
CA GLU A 67 14.09 0.78 11.77
C GLU A 67 14.91 2.06 11.95
N ALA A 68 16.24 1.96 11.83
CA ALA A 68 17.14 3.09 12.07
C ALA A 68 17.05 4.19 10.99
N MET A 69 16.64 3.82 9.77
CA MET A 69 16.62 4.70 8.61
C MET A 69 15.33 4.50 7.81
N PRO A 70 14.81 5.54 7.15
CA PRO A 70 13.75 5.41 6.17
C PRO A 70 14.13 4.45 5.04
N SER A 71 13.12 3.79 4.48
CA SER A 71 13.28 2.89 3.34
C SER A 71 12.44 3.40 2.17
N VAL A 72 13.06 3.44 0.98
CA VAL A 72 12.41 3.84 -0.27
C VAL A 72 12.53 2.70 -1.25
N GLN A 73 11.42 2.35 -1.89
CA GLN A 73 11.36 1.37 -2.96
C GLN A 73 10.86 2.05 -4.23
N LEU A 74 11.64 1.92 -5.29
CA LEU A 74 11.31 2.43 -6.62
C LEU A 74 10.65 1.33 -7.46
N TYR A 75 9.73 1.74 -8.31
CA TYR A 75 8.99 0.88 -9.22
C TYR A 75 9.01 1.51 -10.60
N ASP A 76 9.33 0.71 -11.62
CA ASP A 76 9.20 1.11 -13.02
C ASP A 76 7.73 1.09 -13.47
N ASP A 77 6.91 0.24 -12.84
CA ASP A 77 5.48 0.11 -13.08
C ASP A 77 4.66 0.79 -11.95
N PRO A 78 3.91 1.86 -12.26
CA PRO A 78 3.05 2.55 -11.30
C PRO A 78 1.95 1.65 -10.70
N GLU A 79 1.34 0.76 -11.49
CA GLU A 79 0.24 -0.09 -11.02
C GLU A 79 0.74 -1.08 -9.96
N ALA A 80 1.91 -1.67 -10.18
CA ALA A 80 2.57 -2.50 -9.19
C ALA A 80 2.84 -1.75 -7.87
N ALA A 81 3.27 -0.48 -7.95
CA ALA A 81 3.48 0.34 -6.75
C ALA A 81 2.16 0.60 -6.00
N HIS A 82 1.06 0.88 -6.73
CA HIS A 82 -0.26 1.06 -6.13
C HIS A 82 -0.72 -0.21 -5.42
N HIS A 83 -0.57 -1.37 -6.06
CA HIS A 83 -0.90 -2.66 -5.46
C HIS A 83 -0.12 -2.89 -4.17
N TRP A 84 1.21 -2.69 -4.18
CA TRP A 84 2.05 -2.91 -3.02
C TRP A 84 1.79 -1.90 -1.91
N PHE A 85 1.52 -0.63 -2.23
CA PHE A 85 1.13 0.37 -1.25
C PHE A 85 -0.16 -0.02 -0.52
N SER A 86 -1.21 -0.38 -1.26
CA SER A 86 -2.49 -0.81 -0.70
C SER A 86 -2.34 -2.09 0.14
N LYS A 87 -1.52 -3.04 -0.33
CA LYS A 87 -1.21 -4.26 0.42
C LYS A 87 -0.46 -3.96 1.72
N SER A 88 0.57 -3.10 1.69
CA SER A 88 1.32 -2.66 2.87
C SER A 88 0.43 -1.97 3.89
N LEU A 89 -0.49 -1.11 3.43
CA LEU A 89 -1.47 -0.45 4.28
C LEU A 89 -2.40 -1.45 4.96
N ARG A 90 -2.99 -2.39 4.19
CA ARG A 90 -3.88 -3.44 4.72
C ARG A 90 -3.16 -4.32 5.74
N THR A 91 -1.96 -4.78 5.42
CA THR A 91 -1.15 -5.60 6.34
C THR A 91 -0.78 -4.82 7.61
N SER A 92 -0.51 -3.51 7.50
CA SER A 92 -0.25 -2.68 8.68
C SER A 92 -1.47 -2.60 9.60
N ARG A 93 -2.68 -2.39 9.04
CA ARG A 93 -3.94 -2.41 9.82
C ARG A 93 -4.16 -3.74 10.53
N LEU A 94 -3.99 -4.85 9.81
CA LEU A 94 -4.10 -6.20 10.38
C LEU A 94 -3.09 -6.46 11.51
N ASN A 95 -1.90 -5.85 11.42
CA ASN A 95 -0.87 -5.90 12.46
C ASN A 95 -1.10 -4.92 13.63
N GLY A 96 -2.27 -4.30 13.70
CA GLY A 96 -2.68 -3.42 14.80
C GLY A 96 -2.19 -1.98 14.69
N TRP A 97 -1.73 -1.54 13.52
CA TRP A 97 -1.49 -0.12 13.28
C TRP A 97 -2.81 0.61 13.03
N ARG A 98 -3.05 1.67 13.77
CA ARG A 98 -4.21 2.54 13.60
C ARG A 98 -3.87 3.68 12.63
N LEU A 99 -4.75 3.93 11.68
CA LEU A 99 -4.65 5.09 10.79
C LEU A 99 -5.02 6.37 11.54
N ILE A 100 -4.14 7.37 11.46
CA ILE A 100 -4.32 8.70 12.04
C ILE A 100 -4.53 9.74 10.94
N TYR A 101 -3.89 9.54 9.78
CA TYR A 101 -4.05 10.36 8.61
C TYR A 101 -3.93 9.50 7.36
N ASP A 102 -4.76 9.78 6.36
CA ASP A 102 -4.68 9.18 5.04
C ASP A 102 -5.18 10.23 4.01
N GLY A 103 -4.28 10.72 3.16
CA GLY A 103 -4.62 11.78 2.22
C GLY A 103 -3.41 12.37 1.50
N LEU A 104 -3.55 13.62 1.05
CA LEU A 104 -2.48 14.36 0.36
C LEU A 104 -1.26 14.62 1.28
N PRO A 105 -0.09 14.98 0.74
CA PRO A 105 1.05 15.36 1.57
C PRO A 105 0.72 16.47 2.57
N LEU A 106 1.09 16.25 3.83
CA LEU A 106 0.97 17.27 4.88
C LEU A 106 1.95 18.41 4.60
N GLN A 107 1.44 19.64 4.60
CA GLN A 107 2.22 20.87 4.44
C GLN A 107 2.15 21.66 5.76
N GLY A 108 3.29 22.16 6.24
CA GLY A 108 3.40 22.89 7.50
C GLY A 108 4.70 23.69 7.59
#